data_AF-A0A972U1I4-F1
#
_entry.id   AF-A0A972U1I4-F1
#
_cell.length_a   1.000
_cell.length_b   1.000
_cell.length_c   1.000
_cell.angle_alpha   90.00
_cell.angle_beta   90.00
_cell.angle_gamma   90.00
#
_symmetry.space_group_name_H-M   'P 1'
#
loop_
_entity.id
_entity.type
_entity.pdbx_description
1 polymer ?
#
loop_
_entity_poly.entity_id
_entity_poly.type
_entity_poly.pdbx_seq_one_letter_code
_entity_poly.pdbx_strand_id
1 'polypeptide(L)'
;MPNSHSPRRRGRGTTDTDTAADAVSVVPVPCVDSFVVLAQTDPFSLPPDQQVELLQDFERHVAWVESLRLDALAAMAGPGPDYTPDTGDAETRRNGLEVNDSVRDEAMAALRVSGRMAEFRITTARDLHFKLPRTRQLLRDGVCSMAHVNAIVGECERLTITQARVVEARALNRVGEQTPAQTRSSVRRAAARLFPVTPDENLDKEFARRKVTFHRDGSIMATITATMPAPDAVAVWNALTATASQTNPPRPSHCTDPA
;
A
#
# COMPACT_ATOMS: atom_id res chain seq x y z
N MET A 1 47.17 -21.04 -75.40
CA MET A 1 46.95 -22.49 -75.31
C MET A 1 45.79 -22.75 -74.36
N PRO A 2 44.91 -23.71 -74.69
CA PRO A 2 43.63 -23.94 -74.02
C PRO A 2 43.81 -24.85 -72.80
N ASN A 3 42.95 -24.72 -71.78
CA ASN A 3 42.18 -25.89 -71.38
C ASN A 3 40.86 -25.50 -70.67
N SER A 4 39.90 -26.36 -70.92
CA SER A 4 38.46 -26.19 -70.82
C SER A 4 37.85 -26.90 -69.60
N HIS A 5 36.72 -26.36 -69.13
CA HIS A 5 35.53 -27.05 -68.60
C HIS A 5 35.58 -27.72 -67.19
N SER A 6 35.05 -26.99 -66.19
CA SER A 6 33.83 -27.22 -65.35
C SER A 6 33.47 -28.64 -64.78
N PRO A 7 32.46 -28.79 -63.88
CA PRO A 7 32.35 -28.33 -62.48
C PRO A 7 31.78 -29.42 -61.52
N ARG A 8 31.94 -29.31 -60.18
CA ARG A 8 31.07 -29.97 -59.16
C ARG A 8 31.00 -29.11 -57.89
N ARG A 9 29.93 -28.35 -57.66
CA ARG A 9 28.65 -28.66 -56.95
C ARG A 9 28.76 -28.58 -55.41
N ARG A 10 28.27 -27.44 -54.91
CA ARG A 10 27.45 -27.15 -53.70
C ARG A 10 27.85 -27.74 -52.34
N GLY A 11 28.12 -26.83 -51.41
CA GLY A 11 27.81 -26.94 -49.98
C GLY A 11 27.54 -25.55 -49.42
N ARG A 12 26.31 -25.04 -49.59
CA ARG A 12 25.83 -23.79 -48.98
C ARG A 12 25.34 -24.16 -47.58
N GLY A 13 26.19 -24.03 -46.58
CA GLY A 13 25.77 -24.02 -45.18
C GLY A 13 25.22 -22.63 -44.85
N THR A 14 23.91 -22.48 -44.92
CA THR A 14 23.19 -21.34 -44.35
C THR A 14 23.12 -21.54 -42.84
N THR A 15 23.96 -20.84 -42.08
CA THR A 15 23.71 -20.63 -40.66
C THR A 15 22.69 -19.51 -40.54
N ASP A 16 21.41 -19.86 -40.73
CA ASP A 16 20.31 -19.08 -40.18
C ASP A 16 20.26 -19.39 -38.68
N THR A 17 21.01 -18.62 -37.91
CA THR A 17 20.82 -18.51 -36.44
C THR A 17 20.49 -17.07 -36.14
N ASP A 18 19.32 -16.65 -36.61
CA ASP A 18 18.71 -15.38 -36.24
C ASP A 18 17.19 -15.59 -36.18
N THR A 19 16.70 -16.14 -35.08
CA THR A 19 15.36 -15.94 -34.49
C THR A 19 15.33 -16.68 -33.15
N ALA A 20 15.93 -16.08 -32.12
CA ALA A 20 15.59 -16.35 -30.73
C ALA A 20 15.22 -15.01 -30.09
N ALA A 21 14.22 -14.36 -30.67
CA ALA A 21 13.55 -13.20 -30.11
C ALA A 21 12.29 -13.68 -29.39
N ASP A 22 12.13 -13.24 -28.13
CA ASP A 22 10.93 -13.29 -27.31
C ASP A 22 10.28 -14.65 -27.04
N ALA A 23 10.96 -15.46 -26.21
CA ALA A 23 10.24 -16.24 -25.22
C ALA A 23 10.22 -15.43 -23.92
N VAL A 24 9.23 -14.55 -23.76
CA VAL A 24 8.82 -14.12 -22.41
C VAL A 24 8.53 -15.40 -21.65
N SER A 25 9.35 -15.73 -20.65
CA SER A 25 9.03 -16.78 -19.69
C SER A 25 7.71 -16.37 -19.04
N VAL A 26 6.61 -16.93 -19.54
CA VAL A 26 5.28 -16.72 -18.96
C VAL A 26 5.29 -17.52 -17.67
N VAL A 27 5.76 -16.90 -16.61
CA VAL A 27 5.67 -17.48 -15.28
C VAL A 27 4.18 -17.70 -15.00
N PRO A 28 3.72 -18.94 -14.78
CA PRO A 28 2.30 -19.22 -14.64
C PRO A 28 1.73 -18.46 -13.44
N VAL A 29 0.53 -17.90 -13.60
CA VAL A 29 -0.20 -17.20 -12.53
C VAL A 29 -0.35 -18.15 -11.33
N PRO A 30 -0.08 -17.69 -10.09
CA PRO A 30 -0.23 -18.53 -8.91
C PRO A 30 -1.65 -19.10 -8.80
N CYS A 31 -1.76 -20.39 -8.54
CA CYS A 31 -3.02 -21.10 -8.38
C CYS A 31 -2.91 -22.21 -7.33
N VAL A 32 -4.03 -22.89 -7.09
CA VAL A 32 -4.08 -24.01 -6.12
C VAL A 32 -3.13 -25.13 -6.54
N ASP A 33 -3.12 -25.50 -7.82
CA ASP A 33 -2.31 -26.61 -8.32
C ASP A 33 -0.80 -26.32 -8.18
N SER A 34 -0.36 -25.11 -8.50
CA SER A 34 1.04 -24.70 -8.30
C SER A 34 1.39 -24.65 -6.81
N PHE A 35 0.48 -24.19 -5.94
CA PHE A 35 0.73 -24.16 -4.50
C PHE A 35 0.92 -25.55 -3.89
N VAL A 36 0.16 -26.54 -4.34
CA VAL A 36 0.31 -27.93 -3.88
C VAL A 36 1.70 -28.46 -4.19
N VAL A 37 2.24 -28.18 -5.37
CA VAL A 37 3.61 -28.57 -5.77
C VAL A 37 4.65 -27.90 -4.86
N LEU A 38 4.52 -26.58 -4.63
CA LEU A 38 5.46 -25.85 -3.77
C LEU A 38 5.43 -26.37 -2.33
N ALA A 39 4.24 -26.63 -1.78
CA ALA A 39 4.07 -27.12 -0.41
C ALA A 39 4.65 -28.53 -0.18
N GLN A 40 4.78 -29.33 -1.23
CA GLN A 40 5.36 -30.67 -1.18
C GLN A 40 6.88 -30.69 -1.43
N THR A 41 7.45 -29.57 -1.86
CA THR A 41 8.88 -29.47 -2.18
C THR A 41 9.68 -29.25 -0.90
N ASP A 42 10.67 -30.11 -0.62
CA ASP A 42 11.59 -29.94 0.51
C ASP A 42 12.68 -28.90 0.16
N PRO A 43 12.71 -27.71 0.79
CA PRO A 43 13.68 -26.67 0.48
C PRO A 43 15.13 -27.10 0.70
N PHE A 44 15.39 -28.01 1.64
CA PHE A 44 16.73 -28.45 1.99
C PHE A 44 17.31 -29.46 1.01
N SER A 45 16.47 -30.03 0.14
CA SER A 45 16.87 -30.96 -0.92
C SER A 45 17.30 -30.26 -2.21
N LEU A 46 17.03 -28.95 -2.34
CA LEU A 46 17.25 -28.18 -3.56
C LEU A 46 18.65 -27.56 -3.63
N PRO A 47 19.22 -27.40 -4.84
CA PRO A 47 20.37 -26.54 -5.10
C PRO A 47 20.12 -25.07 -4.69
N PRO A 48 21.16 -24.28 -4.33
CA PRO A 48 21.00 -22.91 -3.84
C PRO A 48 20.25 -21.95 -4.78
N ASP A 49 20.42 -22.08 -6.10
CA ASP A 49 19.69 -21.32 -7.11
C ASP A 49 18.18 -21.65 -7.10
N GLN A 50 17.83 -22.94 -7.02
CA GLN A 50 16.44 -23.39 -6.95
C GLN A 50 15.78 -23.06 -5.60
N GLN A 51 16.55 -22.93 -4.51
CA GLN A 51 16.02 -22.45 -3.23
C GLN A 51 15.52 -21.00 -3.33
N VAL A 52 16.22 -20.15 -4.09
CA VAL A 52 15.81 -18.76 -4.32
C VAL A 52 14.55 -18.72 -5.18
N GLU A 53 14.47 -19.55 -6.23
CA GLU A 53 13.27 -19.66 -7.08
C GLU A 53 12.07 -20.14 -6.26
N LEU A 54 12.24 -21.16 -5.42
CA LEU A 54 11.19 -21.65 -4.52
C LEU A 54 10.69 -20.53 -3.58
N LEU A 55 11.60 -19.75 -2.99
CA LEU A 55 11.23 -18.62 -2.15
C LEU A 55 10.45 -17.54 -2.93
N GLN A 56 10.90 -17.21 -4.14
CA GLN A 56 10.19 -16.26 -5.00
C GLN A 56 8.79 -16.75 -5.33
N ASP A 57 8.62 -18.04 -5.64
CA ASP A 57 7.32 -18.62 -5.91
C ASP A 57 6.39 -18.62 -4.68
N PHE A 58 6.92 -18.84 -3.48
CA PHE A 58 6.14 -18.64 -2.26
C PHE A 58 5.69 -17.18 -2.08
N GLU A 59 6.56 -16.21 -2.31
CA GLU A 59 6.19 -14.77 -2.24
C GLU A 59 5.09 -14.42 -3.25
N ARG A 60 5.15 -14.98 -4.46
CA ARG A 60 4.10 -14.83 -5.48
C ARG A 60 2.77 -15.44 -5.02
N HIS A 61 2.80 -16.59 -4.35
CA HIS A 61 1.60 -17.21 -3.80
C HIS A 61 1.06 -16.46 -2.58
N VAL A 62 1.90 -15.87 -1.74
CA VAL A 62 1.49 -14.98 -0.64
C VAL A 62 0.75 -13.77 -1.21
N ALA A 63 1.30 -13.13 -2.26
CA ALA A 63 0.63 -12.03 -2.96
C ALA A 63 -0.73 -12.45 -3.53
N TRP A 64 -0.80 -13.62 -4.16
CA TRP A 64 -2.06 -14.17 -4.68
C TRP A 64 -3.10 -14.42 -3.57
N VAL A 65 -2.74 -15.07 -2.47
CA VAL A 65 -3.64 -15.31 -1.33
C VAL A 65 -4.10 -13.99 -0.71
N GLU A 66 -3.20 -13.01 -0.58
CA GLU A 66 -3.56 -11.67 -0.11
C GLU A 66 -4.58 -10.99 -1.04
N SER A 67 -4.47 -11.18 -2.36
CA SER A 67 -5.48 -10.68 -3.31
C SER A 67 -6.87 -11.28 -3.04
N LEU A 68 -6.94 -12.59 -2.79
CA LEU A 68 -8.20 -13.27 -2.48
C LEU A 68 -8.77 -12.80 -1.14
N ARG A 69 -7.90 -12.59 -0.14
CA ARG A 69 -8.29 -12.06 1.17
C ARG A 69 -8.87 -10.65 1.07
N LEU A 70 -8.26 -9.79 0.27
CA LEU A 70 -8.75 -8.43 0.04
C LEU A 70 -10.07 -8.43 -0.75
N ASP A 71 -10.25 -9.36 -1.70
CA ASP A 71 -11.52 -9.53 -2.39
C ASP A 71 -12.65 -9.93 -1.43
N ALA A 72 -12.40 -10.88 -0.53
CA ALA A 72 -13.35 -11.28 0.51
C ALA A 72 -13.67 -10.12 1.46
N LEU A 73 -12.66 -9.31 1.83
CA LEU A 73 -12.86 -8.16 2.70
C LEU A 73 -13.64 -7.03 2.01
N ALA A 74 -13.40 -6.79 0.71
CA ALA A 74 -14.18 -5.84 -0.08
C ALA A 74 -15.64 -6.30 -0.21
N ALA A 75 -15.88 -7.60 -0.39
CA ALA A 75 -17.23 -8.17 -0.42
C ALA A 75 -17.96 -8.04 0.92
N MET A 76 -17.26 -8.30 2.04
CA MET A 76 -17.79 -8.10 3.40
C MET A 76 -18.15 -6.63 3.65
N ALA A 77 -17.28 -5.71 3.23
CA ALA A 77 -17.45 -4.30 3.54
C ALA A 77 -18.38 -3.54 2.58
N GLY A 78 -18.60 -4.06 1.37
CA GLY A 78 -19.34 -3.37 0.31
C GLY A 78 -18.69 -2.04 -0.11
N PRO A 79 -19.35 -1.28 -1.00
CA PRO A 79 -18.91 0.05 -1.40
C PRO A 79 -18.92 1.00 -0.21
N GLY A 80 -17.80 1.67 0.03
CA GLY A 80 -17.74 2.78 0.99
C GLY A 80 -18.45 4.04 0.46
N PRO A 81 -18.62 5.09 1.30
CA PRO A 81 -19.26 6.34 0.90
C PRO A 81 -18.57 7.04 -0.29
N ASP A 82 -17.25 6.86 -0.42
CA ASP A 82 -16.47 7.41 -1.54
C ASP A 82 -16.70 6.68 -2.88
N TYR A 83 -17.42 5.54 -2.85
CA TYR A 83 -17.63 4.64 -3.97
C TYR A 83 -19.10 4.48 -4.37
N THR A 84 -20.02 5.07 -3.61
CA THR A 84 -21.44 5.10 -3.97
C THR A 84 -21.78 6.39 -4.72
N PRO A 85 -22.54 6.33 -5.83
CA PRO A 85 -23.06 7.53 -6.47
C PRO A 85 -24.16 8.13 -5.59
N ASP A 86 -23.87 9.26 -4.94
CA ASP A 86 -24.74 10.16 -4.15
C ASP A 86 -26.22 9.73 -3.97
N THR A 87 -26.46 8.60 -3.30
CA THR A 87 -27.79 8.13 -2.91
C THR A 87 -28.06 8.34 -1.42
N GLY A 88 -27.12 8.97 -0.69
CA GLY A 88 -27.25 9.27 0.72
C GLY A 88 -27.76 10.67 0.95
N ASP A 89 -28.99 10.78 1.42
CA ASP A 89 -29.54 11.97 2.05
C ASP A 89 -28.55 12.57 3.05
N ALA A 90 -28.46 13.90 3.07
CA ALA A 90 -27.44 14.65 3.81
C ALA A 90 -27.46 14.42 5.32
N GLU A 91 -28.51 13.77 5.83
CA GLU A 91 -28.72 13.38 7.22
C GLU A 91 -27.92 12.12 7.59
N THR A 92 -27.84 11.11 6.71
CA THR A 92 -27.01 9.91 6.91
C THR A 92 -25.52 10.24 6.94
N ARG A 93 -25.07 11.17 6.10
CA ARG A 93 -23.69 11.71 6.13
C ARG A 93 -23.37 12.48 7.42
N ARG A 94 -24.38 13.17 7.99
CA ARG A 94 -24.22 14.00 9.19
C ARG A 94 -24.24 13.17 10.47
N ASN A 95 -24.94 12.04 10.46
CA ASN A 95 -25.05 11.14 11.61
C ASN A 95 -23.91 10.12 11.71
N GLY A 96 -23.17 9.82 10.62
CA GLY A 96 -21.78 9.32 10.59
C GLY A 96 -21.38 8.07 11.40
N LEU A 97 -22.25 7.51 12.24
CA LEU A 97 -21.88 6.63 13.35
C LEU A 97 -22.36 5.18 13.22
N GLU A 98 -23.26 4.82 12.29
CA GLU A 98 -24.01 3.55 12.49
C GLU A 98 -24.02 2.51 11.36
N VAL A 99 -23.27 2.67 10.25
CA VAL A 99 -23.21 1.61 9.21
C VAL A 99 -21.80 1.08 8.92
N ASN A 100 -20.75 1.92 8.98
CA ASN A 100 -19.37 1.45 8.79
C ASN A 100 -18.76 0.81 10.06
N ASP A 101 -19.25 1.18 11.24
CA ASP A 101 -18.73 0.68 12.52
C ASP A 101 -19.05 -0.80 12.74
N SER A 102 -20.22 -1.30 12.30
CA SER A 102 -20.57 -2.74 12.40
C SER A 102 -19.59 -3.63 11.62
N VAL A 103 -19.32 -3.30 10.35
CA VAL A 103 -18.39 -4.06 9.51
C VAL A 103 -16.97 -4.02 10.08
N ARG A 104 -16.52 -2.86 10.56
CA ARG A 104 -15.22 -2.72 11.20
C ARG A 104 -15.14 -3.62 12.43
N ASP A 105 -16.16 -3.61 13.29
CA ASP A 105 -16.18 -4.36 14.54
C ASP A 105 -16.29 -5.88 14.30
N GLU A 106 -17.04 -6.31 13.29
CA GLU A 106 -17.05 -7.70 12.79
C GLU A 106 -15.66 -8.13 12.30
N ALA A 107 -15.00 -7.30 11.49
CA ALA A 107 -13.64 -7.57 11.01
C ALA A 107 -12.61 -7.60 12.15
N MET A 108 -12.75 -6.73 13.16
CA MET A 108 -11.92 -6.76 14.37
C MET A 108 -12.08 -8.08 15.11
N ALA A 109 -13.32 -8.51 15.35
CA ALA A 109 -13.63 -9.75 16.06
C ALA A 109 -13.14 -10.99 15.29
N ALA A 110 -13.43 -11.06 13.98
CA ALA A 110 -13.08 -12.21 13.15
C ALA A 110 -11.57 -12.35 12.92
N LEU A 111 -10.87 -11.23 12.67
CA LEU A 111 -9.44 -11.24 12.34
C LEU A 111 -8.52 -11.01 13.55
N ARG A 112 -9.09 -10.73 14.73
CA ARG A 112 -8.36 -10.40 15.97
C ARG A 112 -7.38 -9.25 15.78
N VAL A 113 -7.83 -8.17 15.15
CA VAL A 113 -7.02 -6.98 14.90
C VAL A 113 -7.62 -5.75 15.59
N SER A 114 -6.79 -4.72 15.79
CA SER A 114 -7.27 -3.43 16.30
C SER A 114 -8.19 -2.73 15.29
N GLY A 115 -9.07 -1.85 15.78
CA GLY A 115 -10.00 -1.11 14.90
C GLY A 115 -9.29 -0.33 13.81
N ARG A 116 -8.16 0.32 14.13
CA ARG A 116 -7.33 1.03 13.15
C ARG A 116 -6.79 0.10 12.06
N MET A 117 -6.42 -1.14 12.41
CA MET A 117 -5.93 -2.12 11.43
C MET A 117 -7.07 -2.68 10.58
N ALA A 118 -8.25 -2.93 11.18
CA ALA A 118 -9.44 -3.34 10.44
C ALA A 118 -9.84 -2.28 9.41
N GLU A 119 -9.94 -1.02 9.85
CA GLU A 119 -10.23 0.13 9.00
C GLU A 119 -9.23 0.25 7.85
N PHE A 120 -7.92 0.22 8.14
CA PHE A 120 -6.87 0.27 7.12
C PHE A 120 -7.02 -0.84 6.06
N ARG A 121 -7.30 -2.08 6.51
CA ARG A 121 -7.49 -3.22 5.60
C ARG A 121 -8.76 -3.07 4.76
N ILE A 122 -9.86 -2.60 5.35
CA ILE A 122 -11.13 -2.37 4.65
C ILE A 122 -10.96 -1.28 3.58
N THR A 123 -10.34 -0.15 3.94
CA THR A 123 -10.05 0.93 2.99
C THR A 123 -9.20 0.44 1.84
N THR A 124 -8.12 -0.29 2.13
CA THR A 124 -7.23 -0.86 1.10
C THR A 124 -7.98 -1.84 0.19
N ALA A 125 -8.84 -2.68 0.74
CA ALA A 125 -9.65 -3.62 -0.03
C ALA A 125 -10.63 -2.89 -0.98
N ARG A 126 -11.29 -1.84 -0.49
CA ARG A 126 -12.18 -0.99 -1.29
C ARG A 126 -11.42 -0.24 -2.39
N ASP A 127 -10.27 0.36 -2.08
CA ASP A 127 -9.41 1.03 -3.06
C ASP A 127 -9.01 0.08 -4.19
N LEU A 128 -8.54 -1.13 -3.88
CA LEU A 128 -8.17 -2.12 -4.90
C LEU A 128 -9.35 -2.56 -5.75
N HIS A 129 -10.53 -2.74 -5.14
CA HIS A 129 -11.69 -3.27 -5.85
C HIS A 129 -12.33 -2.21 -6.77
N PHE A 130 -12.51 -0.98 -6.29
CA PHE A 130 -13.31 0.04 -6.98
C PHE A 130 -12.44 1.07 -7.73
N LYS A 131 -11.23 1.38 -7.23
CA LYS A 131 -10.38 2.48 -7.69
C LYS A 131 -9.15 2.04 -8.47
N LEU A 132 -8.49 0.96 -8.06
CA LEU A 132 -7.17 0.52 -8.55
C LEU A 132 -7.19 -0.92 -9.13
N PRO A 133 -8.00 -1.19 -10.18
CA PRO A 133 -8.16 -2.53 -10.73
C PRO A 133 -6.87 -3.13 -11.29
N ARG A 134 -5.97 -2.32 -11.89
CA ARG A 134 -4.69 -2.85 -12.40
C ARG A 134 -3.76 -3.26 -11.27
N THR A 135 -3.76 -2.50 -10.17
CA THR A 135 -2.98 -2.86 -8.97
C THR A 135 -3.48 -4.17 -8.37
N ARG A 136 -4.80 -4.35 -8.29
CA ARG A 136 -5.42 -5.60 -7.84
C ARG A 136 -5.01 -6.79 -8.71
N GLN A 137 -4.99 -6.62 -10.03
CA GLN A 137 -4.56 -7.66 -10.95
C GLN A 137 -3.08 -8.03 -10.76
N LEU A 138 -2.18 -7.06 -10.63
CA LEU A 138 -0.76 -7.33 -10.38
C LEU A 138 -0.50 -8.08 -9.06
N LEU A 139 -1.28 -7.79 -8.02
CA LEU A 139 -1.23 -8.55 -6.76
C LEU A 139 -1.69 -10.00 -6.97
N ARG A 140 -2.80 -10.19 -7.70
CA ARG A 140 -3.35 -11.51 -8.02
C ARG A 140 -2.41 -12.36 -8.87
N ASP A 141 -1.70 -11.73 -9.80
CA ASP A 141 -0.74 -12.40 -10.68
C ASP A 141 0.59 -12.71 -9.95
N GLY A 142 0.73 -12.28 -8.69
CA GLY A 142 1.94 -12.41 -7.88
C GLY A 142 3.08 -11.49 -8.32
N VAL A 143 2.81 -10.49 -9.17
CA VAL A 143 3.83 -9.57 -9.71
C VAL A 143 4.27 -8.53 -8.67
N CYS A 144 3.39 -8.20 -7.72
CA CYS A 144 3.71 -7.24 -6.66
C CYS A 144 3.25 -7.73 -5.29
N SER A 145 4.02 -7.40 -4.25
CA SER A 145 3.67 -7.73 -2.85
C SER A 145 2.74 -6.70 -2.20
N MET A 146 2.21 -7.01 -1.02
CA MET A 146 1.38 -6.09 -0.24
C MET A 146 2.08 -4.76 0.09
N ALA A 147 3.42 -4.77 0.20
CA ALA A 147 4.20 -3.54 0.39
C ALA A 147 4.10 -2.58 -0.81
N HIS A 148 4.06 -3.12 -2.03
CA HIS A 148 3.84 -2.35 -3.25
C HIS A 148 2.43 -1.78 -3.30
N VAL A 149 1.43 -2.61 -2.95
CA VAL A 149 0.02 -2.19 -2.87
C VAL A 149 -0.14 -1.01 -1.92
N ASN A 150 0.37 -1.12 -0.69
CA ASN A 150 0.28 -0.04 0.31
C ASN A 150 0.96 1.26 -0.18
N ALA A 151 2.07 1.13 -0.92
CA ALA A 151 2.74 2.28 -1.52
C ALA A 151 1.87 2.93 -2.61
N ILE A 152 1.23 2.15 -3.48
CA ILE A 152 0.37 2.68 -4.55
C ILE A 152 -0.89 3.32 -3.96
N VAL A 153 -1.58 2.62 -3.04
CA VAL A 153 -2.79 3.10 -2.38
C VAL A 153 -2.53 4.42 -1.66
N GLY A 154 -1.45 4.52 -0.88
CA GLY A 154 -1.10 5.76 -0.17
C GLY A 154 -0.83 6.96 -1.08
N GLU A 155 -0.22 6.75 -2.26
CA GLU A 155 0.01 7.85 -3.21
C GLU A 155 -1.24 8.22 -4.02
N CYS A 156 -2.20 7.28 -4.12
CA CYS A 156 -3.46 7.45 -4.83
C CYS A 156 -4.62 7.90 -3.92
N GLU A 157 -4.44 7.97 -2.60
CA GLU A 157 -5.48 8.28 -1.61
C GLU A 157 -6.30 9.53 -2.02
N ARG A 158 -5.61 10.63 -2.36
CA ARG A 158 -6.23 11.91 -2.77
C ARG A 158 -6.93 11.90 -4.14
N LEU A 159 -6.63 10.92 -4.99
CA LEU A 159 -7.06 10.93 -6.38
C LEU A 159 -8.50 10.43 -6.49
N THR A 160 -9.27 11.00 -7.41
CA THR A 160 -10.57 10.42 -7.77
C THR A 160 -10.38 9.07 -8.47
N ILE A 161 -11.46 8.28 -8.59
CA ILE A 161 -11.42 6.96 -9.28
C ILE A 161 -10.84 7.09 -10.69
N THR A 162 -11.30 8.08 -11.45
CA THR A 162 -10.81 8.32 -12.82
C THR A 162 -9.35 8.73 -12.85
N GLN A 163 -8.91 9.61 -11.94
CA GLN A 163 -7.52 10.05 -11.85
C GLN A 163 -6.59 8.90 -11.47
N ALA A 164 -6.97 8.09 -10.49
CA ALA A 164 -6.20 6.93 -10.03
C ALA A 164 -5.99 5.92 -11.17
N ARG A 165 -7.02 5.66 -12.00
CA ARG A 165 -6.94 4.79 -13.18
C ARG A 165 -5.93 5.31 -14.22
N VAL A 166 -5.89 6.61 -14.45
CA VAL A 166 -4.91 7.23 -15.36
C VAL A 166 -3.49 7.11 -14.78
N VAL A 167 -3.31 7.32 -13.47
CA VAL A 167 -2.02 7.16 -12.81
C VAL A 167 -1.53 5.71 -12.88
N GLU A 168 -2.37 4.73 -12.56
CA GLU A 168 -1.95 3.32 -12.56
C GLU A 168 -1.60 2.83 -13.97
N ALA A 169 -2.34 3.25 -15.00
CA ALA A 169 -2.05 2.91 -16.38
C ALA A 169 -0.66 3.39 -16.84
N ARG A 170 -0.16 4.50 -16.27
CA ARG A 170 1.14 5.08 -16.64
C ARG A 170 2.28 4.66 -15.71
N ALA A 171 2.00 4.47 -14.42
CA ALA A 171 3.04 4.23 -13.41
C ALA A 171 3.42 2.75 -13.27
N LEU A 172 2.51 1.82 -13.58
CA LEU A 172 2.66 0.42 -13.16
C LEU A 172 3.42 -0.50 -14.14
N ASN A 173 3.94 0.03 -15.25
CA ASN A 173 4.59 -0.80 -16.29
C ASN A 173 5.85 -1.54 -15.82
N ARG A 174 6.51 -1.08 -14.75
CA ARG A 174 7.76 -1.67 -14.24
C ARG A 174 7.67 -2.10 -12.77
N VAL A 175 6.47 -2.38 -12.26
CA VAL A 175 6.28 -2.70 -10.84
C VAL A 175 7.01 -3.98 -10.44
N GLY A 176 7.00 -5.01 -11.30
CA GLY A 176 7.68 -6.29 -11.01
C GLY A 176 9.21 -6.20 -10.91
N GLU A 177 9.81 -5.11 -11.40
CA GLU A 177 11.26 -4.87 -11.36
C GLU A 177 11.66 -3.85 -10.29
N GLN A 178 10.68 -3.28 -9.58
CA GLN A 178 10.90 -2.19 -8.64
C GLN A 178 10.74 -2.66 -7.21
N THR A 179 11.48 -2.02 -6.29
CA THR A 179 11.20 -2.14 -4.86
C THR A 179 9.95 -1.33 -4.49
N PRO A 180 9.33 -1.58 -3.32
CA PRO A 180 8.17 -0.80 -2.87
C PRO A 180 8.46 0.71 -2.80
N ALA A 181 9.68 1.09 -2.39
CA ALA A 181 10.09 2.49 -2.32
C ALA A 181 10.27 3.14 -3.70
N GLN A 182 10.80 2.39 -4.67
CA GLN A 182 10.92 2.84 -6.06
C GLN A 182 9.54 2.97 -6.71
N THR A 183 8.65 2.01 -6.48
CA THR A 183 7.24 2.05 -6.93
C THR A 183 6.53 3.26 -6.35
N ARG A 184 6.63 3.50 -5.03
CA ARG A 184 6.11 4.72 -4.38
C ARG A 184 6.60 5.97 -5.10
N SER A 185 7.90 6.07 -5.34
CA SER A 185 8.50 7.22 -6.02
C SER A 185 8.06 7.37 -7.47
N SER A 186 7.81 6.26 -8.18
CA SER A 186 7.28 6.25 -9.54
C SER A 186 5.84 6.77 -9.59
N VAL A 187 4.97 6.22 -8.74
CA VAL A 187 3.55 6.59 -8.63
C VAL A 187 3.42 8.04 -8.20
N ARG A 188 4.14 8.47 -7.16
CA ARG A 188 4.17 9.87 -6.70
C ARG A 188 4.52 10.84 -7.82
N ARG A 189 5.57 10.53 -8.61
CA ARG A 189 5.97 11.37 -9.76
C ARG A 189 4.93 11.35 -10.88
N ALA A 190 4.30 10.22 -11.15
CA ALA A 190 3.23 10.14 -12.13
C ALA A 190 2.01 10.97 -11.70
N ALA A 191 1.56 10.81 -10.45
CA ALA A 191 0.47 11.57 -9.86
C ALA A 191 0.75 13.07 -9.82
N ALA A 192 1.95 13.50 -9.42
CA ALA A 192 2.33 14.91 -9.38
C ALA A 192 2.39 15.56 -10.78
N ARG A 193 2.78 14.81 -11.82
CA ARG A 193 2.82 15.31 -13.19
C ARG A 193 1.45 15.39 -13.85
N LEU A 194 0.58 14.42 -13.57
CA LEU A 194 -0.75 14.33 -14.19
C LEU A 194 -1.78 15.18 -13.45
N PHE A 195 -1.70 15.20 -12.13
CA PHE A 195 -2.65 15.84 -11.22
C PHE A 195 -1.88 16.61 -10.14
N PRO A 196 -1.23 17.74 -10.49
CA PRO A 196 -0.48 18.52 -9.52
C PRO A 196 -1.38 18.93 -8.35
N VAL A 197 -0.84 18.88 -7.12
CA VAL A 197 -1.60 19.26 -5.92
C VAL A 197 -1.75 20.77 -5.91
N THR A 198 -2.97 21.27 -5.77
CA THR A 198 -3.21 22.71 -5.64
C THR A 198 -2.76 23.18 -4.25
N PRO A 199 -2.38 24.46 -4.09
CA PRO A 199 -2.06 25.01 -2.77
C PRO A 199 -3.18 24.81 -1.74
N ASP A 200 -4.44 24.91 -2.19
CA ASP A 200 -5.63 24.73 -1.34
C ASP A 200 -5.78 23.27 -0.86
N GLU A 201 -5.58 22.28 -1.74
CA GLU A 201 -5.60 20.86 -1.36
C GLU A 201 -4.49 20.49 -0.36
N ASN A 202 -3.33 21.15 -0.45
CA ASN A 202 -2.27 20.96 0.53
C ASN A 202 -2.66 21.53 1.89
N LEU A 203 -3.25 22.72 1.90
CA LEU A 203 -3.71 23.38 3.12
C LEU A 203 -4.81 22.56 3.81
N ASP A 204 -5.78 22.04 3.05
CA ASP A 204 -6.84 21.18 3.57
C ASP A 204 -6.30 19.89 4.18
N LYS A 205 -5.30 19.25 3.55
CA LYS A 205 -4.63 18.08 4.12
C LYS A 205 -3.86 18.39 5.38
N GLU A 206 -3.18 19.53 5.43
CA GLU A 206 -2.43 19.96 6.60
C GLU A 206 -3.38 20.24 7.77
N PHE A 207 -4.55 20.82 7.48
CA PHE A 207 -5.62 20.98 8.44
C PHE A 207 -6.35 19.68 8.79
N ALA A 208 -6.47 18.71 7.88
CA ALA A 208 -7.06 17.40 8.18
C ALA A 208 -6.21 16.59 9.17
N ARG A 209 -4.92 16.92 9.34
CA ARG A 209 -4.06 16.35 10.40
C ARG A 209 -4.40 16.85 11.81
N ARG A 210 -5.31 17.83 11.93
CA ARG A 210 -5.77 18.33 13.23
C ARG A 210 -6.36 17.18 14.04
N LYS A 211 -5.72 16.84 15.15
CA LYS A 211 -6.13 15.73 16.00
C LYS A 211 -5.70 15.96 17.43
N VAL A 212 -6.55 15.59 18.38
CA VAL A 212 -6.21 15.48 19.80
C VAL A 212 -6.45 14.04 20.22
N THR A 213 -5.47 13.46 20.91
CA THR A 213 -5.54 12.11 21.49
C THR A 213 -5.22 12.17 22.96
N PHE A 214 -6.00 11.44 23.76
CA PHE A 214 -5.86 11.34 25.21
C PHE A 214 -5.49 9.91 25.57
N HIS A 215 -4.34 9.72 26.23
CA HIS A 215 -3.85 8.42 26.68
C HIS A 215 -3.81 8.42 28.20
N ARG A 216 -4.46 7.43 28.82
CA ARG A 216 -4.31 7.17 30.25
C ARG A 216 -3.18 6.17 30.42
N ASP A 217 -2.03 6.60 30.95
CA ASP A 217 -0.83 5.75 31.07
C ASP A 217 -0.89 4.83 32.31
N GLY A 218 -2.10 4.38 32.69
CA GLY A 218 -2.33 3.44 33.79
C GLY A 218 -2.06 3.95 35.20
N SER A 219 -1.67 5.21 35.37
CA SER A 219 -1.39 5.85 36.68
C SER A 219 -2.33 7.05 36.94
N ILE A 220 -1.98 7.92 37.90
CA ILE A 220 -2.65 9.21 38.12
C ILE A 220 -2.45 10.16 36.92
N MET A 221 -1.40 9.95 36.12
CA MET A 221 -1.03 10.82 35.00
C MET A 221 -1.67 10.38 33.68
N ALA A 222 -1.97 11.35 32.83
CA ALA A 222 -2.46 11.14 31.48
C ALA A 222 -1.73 12.06 30.48
N THR A 223 -1.57 11.58 29.26
CA THR A 223 -0.87 12.26 28.18
C THR A 223 -1.85 12.77 27.13
N ILE A 224 -1.84 14.07 26.86
CA ILE A 224 -2.56 14.71 25.75
C ILE A 224 -1.56 14.95 24.62
N THR A 225 -1.82 14.38 23.45
CA THR A 225 -1.08 14.71 22.23
C THR A 225 -2.00 15.45 21.28
N ALA A 226 -1.58 16.62 20.82
CA ALA A 226 -2.37 17.44 19.90
C ALA A 226 -1.53 17.86 18.69
N THR A 227 -2.11 17.73 17.51
CA THR A 227 -1.60 18.24 16.24
C THR A 227 -2.60 19.28 15.75
N MET A 228 -2.15 20.51 15.49
CA MET A 228 -3.00 21.63 15.08
C MET A 228 -2.16 22.72 14.41
N PRO A 229 -2.76 23.75 13.79
CA PRO A 229 -2.04 24.88 13.22
C PRO A 229 -1.16 25.55 14.28
N ALA A 230 0.00 26.05 13.87
CA ALA A 230 0.96 26.66 14.79
C ALA A 230 0.36 27.77 15.69
N PRO A 231 -0.52 28.67 15.20
CA PRO A 231 -1.15 29.68 16.06
C PRO A 231 -1.99 29.07 17.19
N ASP A 232 -2.78 28.05 16.86
CA ASP A 232 -3.64 27.36 17.82
C ASP A 232 -2.80 26.57 18.83
N ALA A 233 -1.72 25.92 18.37
CA ALA A 233 -0.81 25.16 19.21
C ALA A 233 -0.12 26.05 20.26
N VAL A 234 0.28 27.27 19.87
CA VAL A 234 0.86 28.25 20.78
C VAL A 234 -0.18 28.71 21.82
N ALA A 235 -1.42 28.95 21.42
CA ALA A 235 -2.48 29.33 22.35
C ALA A 235 -2.76 28.23 23.39
N VAL A 236 -2.87 26.96 22.95
CA VAL A 236 -3.05 25.81 23.83
C VAL A 236 -1.85 25.60 24.75
N TRP A 237 -0.63 25.70 24.22
CA TRP A 237 0.60 25.58 25.01
C TRP A 237 0.66 26.62 26.13
N ASN A 238 0.35 27.89 25.82
CA ASN A 238 0.37 28.97 26.79
C ASN A 238 -0.68 28.76 27.89
N ALA A 239 -1.89 28.32 27.52
CA ALA A 239 -2.95 28.00 28.48
C ALA A 239 -2.54 26.84 29.42
N LEU A 240 -2.02 25.74 28.86
CA LEU A 240 -1.58 24.59 29.64
C LEU A 240 -0.41 24.94 30.57
N THR A 241 0.55 25.73 30.09
CA THR A 241 1.69 26.19 30.88
C THR A 241 1.22 27.06 32.05
N ALA A 242 0.27 27.97 31.83
CA ALA A 242 -0.28 28.82 32.89
C ALA A 242 -1.00 27.99 33.98
N THR A 243 -1.78 26.98 33.59
CA THR A 243 -2.44 26.07 34.55
C THR A 243 -1.42 25.24 35.34
N ALA A 244 -0.39 24.72 34.67
CA ALA A 244 0.67 23.96 35.35
C ALA A 244 1.41 24.82 36.38
N SER A 245 1.72 26.07 36.05
CA SER A 245 2.38 27.01 36.97
C SER A 245 1.52 27.39 38.17
N GLN A 246 0.19 27.40 38.04
CA GLN A 246 -0.72 27.66 39.18
C GLN A 246 -0.82 26.49 40.16
N THR A 247 -0.53 25.27 39.70
CA THR A 247 -0.75 24.04 40.47
C THR A 247 0.55 23.49 41.09
N ASN A 248 1.70 24.08 40.78
CA ASN A 248 2.99 23.62 41.29
C ASN A 248 3.20 24.16 42.73
N PRO A 249 3.24 23.31 43.79
CA PRO A 249 3.71 23.78 45.09
C PRO A 249 5.18 24.22 44.97
N PRO A 250 5.63 25.21 45.78
CA PRO A 250 6.99 25.70 45.70
C PRO A 250 7.99 24.54 45.85
N ARG A 251 8.92 24.43 44.89
CA ARG A 251 10.01 23.46 44.92
C ARG A 251 10.77 23.67 46.24
N PRO A 252 10.99 22.66 47.09
CA PRO A 252 11.78 22.84 48.29
C PRO A 252 13.18 23.30 47.87
N SER A 253 13.53 24.52 48.26
CA SER A 253 14.87 25.07 48.10
C SER A 253 15.82 24.14 48.86
N HIS A 254 16.77 23.52 48.15
CA HIS A 254 17.90 22.89 48.83
C HIS A 254 18.62 24.00 49.60
N CYS A 255 18.62 23.93 50.93
CA CYS A 255 19.51 24.73 51.75
C CYS A 255 20.95 24.44 51.31
N THR A 256 21.59 25.43 50.70
CA THR A 256 23.03 25.57 50.76
C THR A 256 23.36 25.96 52.20
N ASP A 257 23.87 25.00 52.98
CA ASP A 257 24.46 25.27 54.29
C ASP A 257 25.74 26.11 54.11
N PRO A 258 25.88 27.26 54.81
CA PRO A 258 27.17 27.87 55.04
C PRO A 258 27.89 27.17 56.23
N ALA A 259 29.22 27.10 56.12
CA ALA A 259 30.15 26.52 57.09
C ALA A 259 30.09 27.18 58.49
#